data_AF-A0A2J8LTV0-F1
#
_entry.id   AF-A0A2J8LTV0-F1
#
_cell.length_a   1.000
_cell.length_b   1.000
_cell.length_c   1.000
_cell.angle_alpha   90.00
_cell.angle_beta   90.00
_cell.angle_gamma   90.00
#
_symmetry.space_group_name_H-M   'P 1'
#
loop_
_entity.id
_entity.type
_entity.pdbx_description
1 polymer ?
#
loop_
_entity_poly.entity_id
_entity_poly.type
_entity_poly.pdbx_seq_one_letter_code
_entity_poly.pdbx_strand_id
1 'polypeptide(L)'
;MLQALKVHASKPASEVINEYSWKVDFLKGMLQAEKLTSSSEKALANQFLAPGRVPTTARERVPATKTVHLQSRARYTSEMRSELLGTDSAEPEMDVRKRTGVAGSQPVSEKQSAAELDLVLQRHQNLQEKLAEEMLGLARSLKTNTLAAQSVIKKDNQTLS
;
A
#
# COMPACT_ATOMS: atom_id res chain seq x y z
N MET A 1 26.85 13.62 13.84
CA MET A 1 25.69 14.38 14.39
C MET A 1 24.79 13.51 15.26
N LEU A 2 24.13 12.47 14.72
CA LEU A 2 23.23 11.57 15.48
C LEU A 2 23.91 10.92 16.71
N GLN A 3 25.16 10.47 16.53
CA GLN A 3 25.95 9.84 17.60
C GLN A 3 26.32 10.83 18.71
N ALA A 4 26.51 12.11 18.38
CA ALA A 4 26.74 13.16 19.37
C ALA A 4 25.47 13.48 20.16
N LEU A 5 24.30 13.47 19.51
CA LEU A 5 23.00 13.67 20.17
C LEU A 5 22.64 12.53 21.14
N LYS A 6 23.11 11.29 20.89
CA LYS A 6 22.91 10.15 21.80
C LYS A 6 23.64 10.28 23.15
N VAL A 7 24.71 11.07 23.20
CA VAL A 7 25.58 11.23 24.38
C VAL A 7 25.35 12.56 25.10
N HIS A 8 24.58 13.48 24.51
CA HIS A 8 24.37 14.82 25.04
C HIS A 8 23.50 14.84 26.31
N ALA A 9 23.80 15.76 27.24
CA ALA A 9 23.08 15.90 28.51
C ALA A 9 21.59 16.25 28.32
N SER A 10 21.26 17.02 27.28
CA SER A 10 19.90 17.37 26.86
C SER A 10 19.40 16.47 25.72
N LYS A 11 19.58 15.15 25.84
CA LYS A 11 19.17 14.22 24.78
C LYS A 11 17.65 14.26 24.56
N PRO A 12 17.18 14.29 23.30
CA PRO A 12 15.76 14.10 22.98
C PRO A 12 15.24 12.74 23.50
N ALA A 13 13.92 12.59 23.57
CA ALA A 13 13.30 11.30 23.90
C ALA A 13 13.85 10.19 22.99
N SER A 14 14.07 9.00 23.57
CA SER A 14 14.66 7.84 22.87
C SER A 14 13.92 7.50 21.58
N GLU A 15 12.60 7.64 21.60
CA GLU A 15 11.70 7.45 20.45
C GLU A 15 12.09 8.34 19.27
N VAL A 16 12.29 9.65 19.51
CA VAL A 16 12.67 10.63 18.48
C VAL A 16 14.04 10.29 17.86
N ILE A 17 14.99 9.85 18.69
CA ILE A 17 16.32 9.45 18.22
C ILE A 17 16.24 8.18 17.36
N ASN A 18 15.46 7.19 17.78
CA ASN A 18 15.28 5.93 17.05
C ASN A 18 14.57 6.16 15.72
N GLU A 19 13.53 6.98 15.70
CA GLU A 19 12.82 7.39 14.48
C GLU A 19 13.76 8.07 13.49
N TYR A 20 14.56 9.04 13.95
CA TYR A 20 15.50 9.71 13.07
C TYR A 20 16.60 8.77 12.59
N SER A 21 17.09 7.85 13.43
CA SER A 21 18.02 6.79 13.00
C SER A 21 17.42 5.95 11.88
N TRP A 22 16.19 5.47 12.06
CA TRP A 22 15.50 4.66 11.04
C TRP A 22 15.29 5.42 9.73
N LYS A 23 14.92 6.72 9.79
CA LYS A 23 14.81 7.55 8.58
C LYS A 23 16.15 7.67 7.85
N VAL A 24 17.23 7.91 8.60
CA VAL A 24 18.58 7.99 8.03
C VAL A 24 18.98 6.65 7.40
N ASP A 25 18.72 5.54 8.08
CA ASP A 25 19.05 4.21 7.57
C ASP A 25 18.21 3.84 6.34
N PHE A 26 16.94 4.23 6.30
CA PHE A 26 16.09 4.12 5.11
C PHE A 26 16.64 4.94 3.93
N LEU A 27 17.00 6.21 4.14
CA LEU A 27 17.59 7.06 3.09
C LEU A 27 18.92 6.51 2.59
N LYS A 28 19.78 6.02 3.49
CA LYS A 28 21.02 5.34 3.11
C LYS A 28 20.73 4.13 2.25
N GLY A 29 19.77 3.30 2.65
CA GLY A 29 19.37 2.12 1.88
C GLY A 29 18.84 2.48 0.48
N MET A 30 18.05 3.55 0.36
CA MET A 30 17.62 4.07 -0.94
C MET A 30 18.80 4.50 -1.81
N LEU A 31 19.75 5.23 -1.24
CA LEU A 31 20.93 5.69 -1.96
C LEU A 31 21.80 4.51 -2.41
N GLN A 32 21.91 3.44 -1.62
CA GLN A 32 22.63 2.24 -2.05
C GLN A 32 21.87 1.52 -3.18
N ALA A 33 20.54 1.44 -3.11
CA ALA A 33 19.75 0.87 -4.20
C ALA A 33 19.95 1.63 -5.51
N GLU A 34 20.06 2.96 -5.48
CA GLU A 34 20.27 3.79 -6.68
C GLU A 34 21.64 3.58 -7.34
N LYS A 35 22.65 3.15 -6.59
CA LYS A 35 23.98 2.82 -7.15
C LYS A 35 24.02 1.53 -7.96
N LEU A 36 22.98 0.69 -7.82
CA LEU A 36 22.89 -0.57 -8.56
C LEU A 36 22.61 -0.27 -10.03
N THR A 37 23.26 -0.99 -10.93
CA THR A 37 23.18 -0.71 -12.38
C THR A 37 21.94 -1.36 -13.00
N SER A 38 21.53 -2.53 -12.50
CA SER A 38 20.42 -3.31 -13.04
C SER A 38 19.08 -2.89 -12.41
N SER A 39 18.04 -2.68 -13.22
CA SER A 39 16.70 -2.33 -12.75
C SER A 39 16.10 -3.40 -11.81
N SER A 40 16.34 -4.68 -12.11
CA SER A 40 15.91 -5.79 -11.26
C SER A 40 16.60 -5.79 -9.89
N GLU A 41 17.88 -5.43 -9.84
CA GLU A 41 18.64 -5.34 -8.60
C GLU A 41 18.18 -4.14 -7.75
N LYS A 42 17.92 -2.99 -8.38
CA LYS A 42 17.29 -1.82 -7.74
C LYS A 42 15.95 -2.18 -7.10
N ALA A 43 15.08 -2.88 -7.85
CA ALA A 43 13.78 -3.32 -7.37
C ALA A 43 13.90 -4.29 -6.18
N LEU A 44 14.84 -5.23 -6.23
CA LEU A 44 15.09 -6.19 -5.16
C LEU A 44 15.62 -5.48 -3.90
N ALA A 45 16.63 -4.63 -4.03
CA ALA A 45 17.17 -3.85 -2.92
C ALA A 45 16.09 -2.98 -2.27
N ASN A 46 15.21 -2.37 -3.08
CA ASN A 46 14.09 -1.58 -2.58
C ASN A 46 13.11 -2.40 -1.74
N GLN A 47 12.85 -3.67 -2.07
CA GLN A 47 11.97 -4.54 -1.28
C GLN A 47 12.52 -4.83 0.13
N PHE A 48 13.85 -4.85 0.29
CA PHE A 48 14.48 -5.04 1.59
C PHE A 48 14.47 -3.76 2.45
N LEU A 49 14.11 -2.61 1.88
CA LEU A 49 13.94 -1.38 2.64
C LEU A 49 12.61 -1.43 3.40
N ALA A 50 12.65 -1.20 4.70
CA ALA A 50 11.46 -1.09 5.54
C ALA A 50 11.08 0.40 5.70
N PRO A 51 9.97 0.88 5.09
CA PRO A 51 9.52 2.24 5.30
C PRO A 51 8.97 2.42 6.72
N GLY A 52 9.27 3.56 7.35
CA GLY A 52 8.87 3.86 8.73
C GLY A 52 7.38 3.62 9.02
N ARG A 53 7.08 3.03 10.18
CA ARG A 53 5.72 2.61 10.58
C ARG A 53 4.87 3.72 11.21
N VAL A 54 5.49 4.78 11.73
CA VAL A 54 4.81 5.84 12.50
C VAL A 54 4.69 7.15 11.71
N PRO A 55 3.50 7.79 11.70
CA PRO A 55 3.31 9.15 11.21
C PRO A 55 4.27 10.14 11.88
N THR A 56 4.93 10.99 11.10
CA THR A 56 6.03 11.83 11.60
C THR A 56 5.56 13.20 12.09
N THR A 57 4.28 13.51 11.89
CA THR A 57 3.61 14.70 12.45
C THR A 57 2.16 14.38 12.76
N ALA A 58 1.55 15.10 13.72
CA ALA A 58 0.14 14.94 14.08
C ALA A 58 -0.86 15.20 12.92
N ARG A 59 -0.40 15.77 11.79
CA ARG A 59 -1.20 16.02 10.59
C ARG A 59 -0.94 15.02 9.44
N GLU A 60 0.06 14.16 9.55
CA GLU A 60 0.48 13.31 8.44
C GLU A 60 -0.27 11.97 8.45
N ARG A 61 -1.18 11.77 7.50
CA ARG A 61 -1.94 10.50 7.39
C ARG A 61 -1.06 9.32 6.95
N VAL A 62 0.00 9.60 6.18
CA VAL A 62 0.93 8.61 5.63
C VAL A 62 2.37 9.10 5.78
N PRO A 63 3.25 8.37 6.47
CA PRO A 63 4.67 8.75 6.61
C PRO A 63 5.36 9.01 5.26
N ALA A 64 6.12 10.10 5.16
CA ALA A 64 6.88 10.46 3.96
C ALA A 64 7.81 9.33 3.46
N THR A 65 8.37 8.52 4.36
CA THR A 65 9.16 7.34 3.95
C THR A 65 8.33 6.31 3.18
N LYS A 66 7.03 6.16 3.50
CA LYS A 66 6.12 5.27 2.77
C LYS A 66 5.80 5.83 1.38
N THR A 67 5.55 7.13 1.27
CA THR A 67 5.24 7.75 -0.03
C THR A 67 6.44 7.64 -0.97
N VAL A 68 7.64 7.95 -0.47
CA VAL A 68 8.88 7.84 -1.24
C VAL A 68 9.15 6.38 -1.64
N HIS A 69 9.03 5.42 -0.71
CA HIS A 69 9.20 4.01 -1.04
C HIS A 69 8.23 3.55 -2.14
N LEU A 70 6.95 3.94 -2.06
CA LEU A 70 5.96 3.59 -3.07
C LEU A 70 6.31 4.19 -4.44
N GLN A 71 6.77 5.44 -4.47
CA GLN A 71 7.23 6.11 -5.70
C GLN A 71 8.45 5.41 -6.29
N SER A 72 9.47 5.08 -5.49
CA SER A 72 10.64 4.33 -5.95
C SER A 72 10.26 2.96 -6.49
N ARG A 73 9.37 2.24 -5.80
CA ARG A 73 8.86 0.95 -6.28
C ARG A 73 8.18 1.09 -7.63
N ALA A 74 7.32 2.10 -7.80
CA ALA A 74 6.64 2.36 -9.06
C ALA A 74 7.66 2.63 -10.19
N ARG A 75 8.68 3.46 -9.93
CA ARG A 75 9.76 3.75 -10.88
C ARG A 75 10.52 2.49 -11.30
N TYR A 76 11.05 1.72 -10.35
CA TYR A 76 11.79 0.50 -10.68
C TYR A 76 10.94 -0.54 -11.41
N THR A 77 9.66 -0.67 -11.07
CA THR A 77 8.77 -1.55 -11.86
C THR A 77 8.52 -1.03 -13.28
N SER A 78 8.57 0.28 -13.50
CA SER A 78 8.46 0.87 -14.83
C SER A 78 9.72 0.64 -15.65
N GLU A 79 10.90 0.85 -15.05
CA GLU A 79 12.19 0.56 -15.67
C GLU A 79 12.32 -0.93 -16.03
N MET A 80 11.95 -1.85 -15.14
CA MET A 80 11.96 -3.29 -15.47
C MET A 80 10.99 -3.61 -16.61
N ARG A 81 9.83 -2.95 -16.67
CA ARG A 81 8.88 -3.13 -17.77
C ARG A 81 9.44 -2.57 -19.08
N SER A 82 10.12 -1.42 -19.07
CA SER A 82 10.70 -0.85 -20.28
C SER A 82 11.83 -1.71 -20.83
N GLU A 83 12.70 -2.24 -19.95
CA GLU A 83 13.76 -3.18 -20.30
C GLU A 83 13.20 -4.48 -20.92
N LEU A 84 12.14 -5.05 -20.34
CA LEU A 84 11.54 -6.30 -20.82
C LEU A 84 10.72 -6.13 -22.11
N LEU A 85 10.05 -4.98 -22.28
CA LEU A 85 9.12 -4.74 -23.38
C LEU A 85 9.72 -3.87 -24.49
N GLY A 86 10.95 -3.41 -24.34
CA GLY A 86 11.71 -2.69 -25.38
C GLY A 86 11.15 -1.32 -25.73
N THR A 87 10.54 -0.59 -24.78
CA THR A 87 10.00 0.76 -25.03
C THR A 87 11.07 1.85 -25.17
N ASP A 88 12.36 1.49 -25.06
CA ASP A 88 13.51 2.41 -25.07
C ASP A 88 13.99 2.78 -26.49
N SER A 89 13.27 2.38 -27.53
CA SER A 89 13.57 2.80 -28.91
C SER A 89 13.09 4.24 -29.13
N ALA A 90 13.97 5.19 -28.78
CA ALA A 90 14.06 6.59 -29.20
C ALA A 90 12.74 7.41 -29.27
N GLU A 91 12.52 8.30 -28.30
CA GLU A 91 12.16 9.72 -28.49
C GLU A 91 11.90 10.38 -27.10
N PRO A 92 12.08 11.71 -26.94
CA PRO A 92 11.99 12.40 -25.66
C PRO A 92 10.55 12.39 -25.16
N GLU A 93 10.38 12.50 -23.84
CA GLU A 93 9.12 12.58 -23.11
C GLU A 93 7.96 13.22 -23.90
N MET A 94 7.22 12.40 -24.65
CA MET A 94 5.82 12.68 -24.91
C MET A 94 5.07 12.29 -23.65
N ASP A 95 5.05 13.28 -22.74
CA ASP A 95 3.98 13.52 -21.80
C ASP A 95 2.68 12.85 -22.28
N VAL A 96 2.24 11.81 -21.54
CA VAL A 96 1.03 11.01 -21.81
C VAL A 96 -0.25 11.88 -21.72
N ARG A 97 -0.09 13.20 -21.61
CA ARG A 97 -1.11 14.24 -21.67
C ARG A 97 -1.08 15.11 -22.94
N LYS A 98 -0.79 14.57 -24.14
CA LYS A 98 -1.22 15.27 -25.37
C LYS A 98 -1.78 14.32 -26.43
N ARG A 99 -3.07 13.97 -26.29
CA ARG A 99 -3.89 13.59 -27.45
C ARG A 99 -4.38 14.86 -28.13
N THR A 100 -3.61 15.37 -29.08
CA THR A 100 -4.13 16.28 -30.11
C THR A 100 -3.48 15.91 -31.44
N GLY A 101 -4.30 15.30 -32.30
CA GLY A 101 -4.21 15.29 -33.76
C GLY A 101 -2.89 14.87 -34.42
N VAL A 102 -2.89 13.70 -35.05
CA VAL A 102 -2.88 13.56 -36.52
C VAL A 102 -2.90 12.05 -36.87
N ALA A 103 -3.94 11.68 -37.60
CA ALA A 103 -4.14 10.52 -38.48
C ALA A 103 -3.40 9.20 -38.17
N GLY A 104 -4.19 8.17 -37.80
CA GLY A 104 -3.90 6.79 -38.21
C GLY A 104 -3.68 5.73 -37.15
N SER A 105 -4.57 5.56 -36.16
CA SER A 105 -4.86 4.24 -35.56
C SER A 105 -6.03 4.28 -34.58
N GLN A 106 -7.14 3.69 -35.02
CA GLN A 106 -8.28 3.09 -34.30
C GLN A 106 -8.70 3.58 -32.89
N PRO A 107 -9.99 3.98 -32.72
CA PRO A 107 -10.60 4.34 -31.43
C PRO A 107 -11.06 3.13 -30.58
N VAL A 108 -10.34 2.00 -30.63
CA VAL A 108 -10.78 0.74 -30.01
C VAL A 108 -10.25 0.57 -28.57
N SER A 109 -9.09 1.13 -28.25
CA SER A 109 -8.36 0.83 -26.99
C SER A 109 -8.88 1.57 -25.73
N GLU A 110 -9.34 2.82 -25.82
CA GLU A 110 -9.82 3.55 -24.63
C GLU A 110 -11.16 3.00 -24.10
N LYS A 111 -12.06 2.58 -25.00
CA LYS A 111 -13.35 1.99 -24.61
C LYS A 111 -13.17 0.63 -23.93
N GLN A 112 -12.18 -0.15 -24.37
CA GLN A 112 -11.81 -1.41 -23.73
C GLN A 112 -11.26 -1.17 -22.33
N SER A 113 -10.37 -0.19 -22.14
CA SER A 113 -9.82 0.14 -20.82
C SER A 113 -10.89 0.62 -19.82
N ALA A 114 -11.89 1.38 -20.28
CA ALA A 114 -13.01 1.81 -19.46
C ALA A 114 -13.93 0.63 -19.09
N ALA A 115 -14.18 -0.29 -20.02
CA ALA A 115 -14.96 -1.50 -19.77
C ALA A 115 -14.26 -2.47 -18.82
N GLU A 116 -12.93 -2.60 -18.89
CA GLU A 116 -12.14 -3.39 -17.95
C GLU A 116 -12.17 -2.80 -16.54
N LEU A 117 -12.08 -1.47 -16.42
CA LEU A 117 -12.19 -0.79 -15.13
C LEU A 117 -13.59 -0.99 -14.52
N ASP A 118 -14.63 -0.87 -15.33
CA ASP A 118 -16.03 -1.09 -14.91
C ASP A 118 -16.24 -2.55 -14.45
N LEU A 119 -15.67 -3.52 -15.16
CA LEU A 119 -15.70 -4.93 -14.77
C LEU A 119 -15.02 -5.18 -13.41
N VAL A 120 -13.87 -4.54 -13.17
CA VAL A 120 -13.15 -4.65 -11.89
C VAL A 120 -13.96 -4.03 -10.75
N LEU A 121 -14.57 -2.86 -10.98
CA LEU A 121 -15.45 -2.18 -10.02
C LEU A 121 -16.67 -3.05 -9.70
N GLN A 122 -17.33 -3.60 -10.72
CA GLN A 122 -18.46 -4.51 -10.56
C GLN A 122 -18.07 -5.76 -9.74
N ARG A 123 -16.90 -6.34 -10.01
CA ARG A 123 -16.40 -7.50 -9.25
C ARG A 123 -16.14 -7.16 -7.78
N HIS A 124 -15.59 -5.97 -7.50
CA HIS A 124 -15.39 -5.53 -6.11
C HIS A 124 -16.70 -5.29 -5.39
N GLN A 125 -17.68 -4.66 -6.07
CA GLN A 125 -19.00 -4.42 -5.50
C GLN A 125 -19.71 -5.73 -5.17
N ASN A 126 -19.70 -6.70 -6.07
CA ASN A 126 -20.30 -8.02 -5.84
C ASN A 126 -19.64 -8.75 -4.66
N LEU A 127 -18.31 -8.69 -4.58
CA LEU A 127 -17.57 -9.32 -3.48
C LEU A 127 -17.89 -8.65 -2.14
N GLN A 128 -18.01 -7.32 -2.11
CA GLN A 128 -18.41 -6.57 -0.92
C GLN A 128 -19.85 -6.88 -0.50
N GLU A 129 -20.77 -6.98 -1.45
CA GLU A 129 -22.16 -7.36 -1.19
C GLU A 129 -22.25 -8.76 -0.59
N LYS A 130 -21.54 -9.73 -1.19
CA LYS A 130 -21.48 -11.10 -0.67
C LYS A 130 -20.89 -11.16 0.74
N LEU A 131 -19.80 -10.44 0.99
CA LEU A 131 -19.20 -10.37 2.33
C LEU A 131 -20.18 -9.76 3.34
N ALA A 132 -20.89 -8.69 2.97
CA ALA A 132 -21.88 -8.07 3.84
C ALA A 132 -23.05 -9.03 4.15
N GLU A 133 -23.48 -9.83 3.18
CA GLU A 133 -24.51 -10.84 3.38
C GLU A 133 -24.05 -11.97 4.33
N GLU A 134 -22.82 -12.46 4.16
CA GLU A 134 -22.22 -13.45 5.08
C GLU A 134 -22.08 -12.89 6.49
N MET A 135 -21.64 -11.64 6.64
CA MET A 135 -21.56 -10.96 7.94
C MET A 135 -22.93 -10.81 8.59
N LEU A 136 -23.96 -10.47 7.82
CA LEU A 136 -25.34 -10.39 8.32
C LEU A 136 -25.87 -11.78 8.74
N GLY A 137 -25.57 -12.82 7.96
CA GLY A 137 -25.86 -14.21 8.30
C GLY A 137 -25.20 -14.64 9.60
N LEU A 138 -23.91 -14.33 9.77
CA LEU A 138 -23.16 -14.60 10.99
C LEU A 138 -23.76 -13.86 12.20
N ALA A 139 -24.09 -12.58 12.06
CA ALA A 139 -24.69 -11.79 13.14
C ALA A 139 -26.05 -12.34 13.57
N ARG A 140 -26.89 -12.76 12.61
CA ARG A 140 -28.17 -13.43 12.89
C ARG A 140 -27.96 -14.76 13.62
N SER A 141 -27.03 -15.59 13.16
CA SER A 141 -26.67 -16.87 13.79
C SER A 141 -26.15 -16.68 15.23
N LEU A 142 -25.26 -15.71 15.44
CA LEU A 142 -24.77 -15.36 16.77
C LEU A 142 -25.91 -14.92 17.69
N LYS A 143 -26.84 -14.10 17.20
CA LYS A 143 -28.03 -13.67 17.95
C LYS A 143 -28.91 -14.86 18.34
N THR A 144 -29.23 -15.75 17.39
CA THR A 144 -30.08 -16.93 17.67
C THR A 144 -29.41 -17.88 18.66
N ASN A 145 -28.11 -18.14 18.50
CA ASN A 145 -27.36 -19.00 19.41
C ASN A 145 -27.27 -18.41 20.82
N THR A 146 -27.07 -17.09 20.94
CA THR A 146 -27.02 -16.41 22.24
C THR A 146 -28.38 -16.42 22.93
N LEU A 147 -29.46 -16.16 22.20
CA LEU A 147 -30.83 -16.24 22.76
C LEU A 147 -31.18 -17.68 23.19
N ALA A 148 -30.79 -18.68 22.39
CA ALA A 148 -30.98 -20.08 22.75
C ALA A 148 -30.19 -20.45 24.02
N ALA A 149 -28.91 -20.08 24.08
CA ALA A 149 -28.06 -20.28 25.27
C ALA A 149 -28.65 -19.58 26.51
N GLN A 150 -29.13 -18.34 26.37
CA GLN A 150 -29.77 -17.60 27.46
C GLN A 150 -31.03 -18.33 27.97
N SER A 151 -31.86 -18.87 27.07
CA SER A 151 -33.07 -19.62 27.42
C SER A 151 -32.73 -20.91 28.18
N VAL A 152 -31.71 -21.65 27.73
CA VAL A 152 -31.21 -22.85 28.41
C VAL A 152 -30.72 -22.50 29.82
N ILE A 153 -29.85 -21.51 29.95
CA ILE A 153 -29.34 -21.04 31.25
C ILE A 153 -30.49 -20.66 32.19
N LYS A 154 -31.51 -19.96 31.68
CA LYS A 154 -32.67 -19.58 32.49
C LYS A 154 -33.44 -20.80 32.99
N LYS A 155 -33.65 -21.82 32.15
CA LYS A 155 -34.30 -23.09 32.55
C LYS A 155 -33.47 -23.87 33.55
N ASP A 156 -32.15 -23.91 33.36
CA ASP A 156 -31.23 -24.60 34.27
C ASP A 156 -31.28 -23.97 35.67
N ASN A 157 -31.27 -22.63 35.75
CA ASN A 157 -31.41 -21.92 37.03
C ASN A 157 -32.77 -22.15 37.72
N GLN A 158 -33.86 -22.34 36.96
CA GLN A 158 -35.16 -22.67 37.54
C GLN A 158 -35.23 -24.09 38.11
N THR A 159 -34.47 -25.03 37.53
CA THR A 159 -34.43 -26.42 38.01
C THR A 159 -33.53 -26.59 39.24
N LEU A 160 -32.57 -25.68 39.42
CA LEU A 160 -31.63 -25.66 40.55
C LEU A 160 -32.12 -24.83 41.75
N SER A 161 -33.27 -24.15 41.63
CA SER A 161 -33.94 -23.40 42.71
C SER A 161 -35.09 -24.20 43.30
#